data_AF-A0A7G8BWT9-F1
#
_entry.id   AF-A0A7G8BWT9-F1
#
_cell.length_a   1.000
_cell.length_b   1.000
_cell.length_c   1.000
_cell.angle_alpha   90.00
_cell.angle_beta   90.00
_cell.angle_gamma   90.00
#
_symmetry.space_group_name_H-M   'P 1'
#
loop_
_entity.id
_entity.type
_entity.pdbx_description
1 polymer ?
#
loop_
_entity_poly.entity_id
_entity_poly.type
_entity_poly.pdbx_seq_one_letter_code
_entity_poly.pdbx_strand_id
1 'polypeptide(L)'
;MQVLCKPTDATPDVHCPMCGQGFLLYWERSSRDQQDDTLPNILQALREHHSYPGLSPHPGAPFNIPNWTGLPQFSAAALLGGAAL
;
A
#
# COMPACT_ATOMS: atom_id res chain seq x y z
N MET A 1 -1.59 2.29 -13.12
CA MET A 1 -1.88 1.00 -12.47
C MET A 1 -2.09 1.23 -10.99
N GLN A 2 -2.91 0.38 -10.40
CA GLN A 2 -3.13 0.38 -8.96
C GLN A 2 -2.54 -0.90 -8.38
N VAL A 3 -1.83 -0.76 -7.26
CA VAL A 3 -1.22 -1.89 -6.55
C VAL A 3 -1.74 -1.90 -5.13
N LEU A 4 -2.34 -3.02 -4.74
CA LEU A 4 -2.79 -3.22 -3.38
C LEU A 4 -1.62 -3.74 -2.54
N CYS A 5 -1.21 -2.93 -1.57
CA CYS A 5 -0.20 -3.25 -0.58
C CYS A 5 -0.86 -3.81 0.68
N LYS A 6 -0.49 -5.03 1.07
CA LYS A 6 -0.97 -5.68 2.30
C LYS A 6 0.19 -5.87 3.27
N PRO A 7 0.12 -5.34 4.50
CA PRO A 7 1.14 -5.59 5.53
C PRO A 7 1.31 -7.10 5.79
N THR A 8 2.56 -7.56 5.93
CA THR A 8 2.87 -8.94 6.31
C THR A 8 4.16 -9.01 7.12
N ASP A 9 4.20 -9.96 8.06
CA ASP A 9 5.40 -10.30 8.84
C ASP A 9 6.10 -11.57 8.33
N ALA A 10 5.55 -12.22 7.28
CA ALA A 10 6.00 -13.54 6.84
C ALA A 10 6.95 -13.48 5.64
N THR A 11 6.41 -13.20 4.45
CA THR A 11 7.16 -13.22 3.17
C THR A 11 6.81 -11.98 2.36
N PRO A 12 7.32 -10.81 2.74
CA PRO A 12 7.03 -9.56 2.03
C PRO A 12 7.70 -9.53 0.64
N ASP A 13 6.96 -9.02 -0.35
CA ASP A 13 7.51 -8.73 -1.68
C ASP A 13 8.43 -7.50 -1.64
N VAL A 14 8.05 -6.50 -0.83
CA VAL A 14 8.82 -5.26 -0.63
C VAL A 14 8.83 -4.85 0.83
N HIS A 15 9.88 -4.13 1.22
CA HIS A 15 9.98 -3.49 2.53
C HIS A 15 9.95 -1.98 2.37
N CYS A 16 9.27 -1.29 3.29
CA CYS A 16 9.38 0.15 3.38
C CYS A 16 10.83 0.54 3.77
N PRO A 17 11.50 1.41 2.99
CA PRO A 17 12.88 1.80 3.29
C PRO A 17 13.03 2.68 4.54
N MET A 18 11.92 3.21 5.08
CA MET A 18 11.94 4.10 6.25
C MET A 18 11.76 3.35 7.57
N CYS A 19 10.78 2.43 7.66
CA CYS A 19 10.47 1.69 8.89
C CYS A 19 10.70 0.18 8.82
N GLY A 20 11.05 -0.35 7.65
CA GLY A 20 11.28 -1.79 7.46
C GLY A 20 10.01 -2.64 7.42
N GLN A 21 8.80 -2.05 7.47
CA GLN A 21 7.56 -2.81 7.38
C GLN A 21 7.45 -3.56 6.04
N GLY A 22 7.14 -4.85 6.10
CA GLY A 22 6.97 -5.72 4.94
C GLY A 22 5.57 -5.62 4.33
N PHE A 23 5.50 -5.66 3.00
CA PHE A 23 4.24 -5.64 2.25
C PHE A 23 4.22 -6.70 1.15
N LEU A 24 3.07 -7.36 1.01
CA LEU A 24 2.70 -8.12 -0.18
C LEU A 24 2.07 -7.18 -1.21
N LEU A 25 2.45 -7.35 -2.47
CA LEU A 25 1.96 -6.56 -3.59
C LEU A 25 1.00 -7.37 -4.45
N TYR A 26 -0.25 -6.90 -4.56
CA TYR A 26 -1.24 -7.47 -5.47
C TYR A 26 -1.46 -6.51 -6.63
N TRP A 27 -1.18 -7.00 -7.83
CA TRP A 27 -1.18 -6.23 -9.06
C TRP A 27 -2.49 -6.46 -9.84
N GLU A 28 -3.11 -5.39 -10.32
CA GLU A 28 -4.27 -5.52 -11.20
C GLU A 28 -3.82 -5.65 -12.66
N ARG A 29 -3.89 -6.89 -13.19
CA ARG A 29 -3.63 -7.23 -14.61
C ARG A 29 -2.36 -6.59 -15.19
N SER A 30 -1.25 -6.63 -14.46
CA SER A 30 0.03 -6.03 -14.86
C SER A 30 1.00 -7.09 -15.37
N SER A 31 1.70 -6.83 -16.49
CA SER A 31 2.82 -7.65 -16.96
C SER A 31 4.04 -7.49 -16.07
N ARG A 32 4.97 -8.44 -16.06
CA ARG A 32 6.14 -8.40 -15.17
C ARG A 32 7.06 -7.19 -15.42
N ASP A 33 7.30 -6.82 -16.67
CA ASP A 33 8.05 -5.59 -17.00
C ASP A 33 7.38 -4.34 -16.43
N GLN A 34 6.05 -4.35 -16.43
CA GLN A 34 5.24 -3.25 -15.95
C GLN A 34 5.24 -3.18 -14.40
N GLN A 35 5.36 -4.33 -13.73
CA GLN A 35 5.57 -4.40 -12.29
C GLN A 35 6.93 -3.82 -11.90
N ASP A 36 7.98 -4.17 -12.65
CA ASP A 36 9.35 -3.71 -12.41
C ASP A 36 9.47 -2.18 -12.54
N ASP A 37 8.85 -1.60 -13.59
CA ASP A 37 8.78 -0.14 -13.80
C ASP A 37 7.97 0.59 -12.71
N THR A 38 6.98 -0.09 -12.12
CA THR A 38 6.12 0.49 -11.07
C THR A 38 6.74 0.38 -9.67
N LEU A 39 7.63 -0.58 -9.44
CA LEU A 39 8.30 -0.82 -8.16
C LEU A 39 9.01 0.41 -7.57
N PRO A 40 9.78 1.23 -8.33
CA PRO A 40 10.35 2.47 -7.79
C PRO A 40 9.27 3.48 -7.35
N ASN A 41 8.14 3.55 -8.06
CA ASN A 41 7.02 4.41 -7.68
C ASN A 41 6.36 3.95 -6.37
N ILE A 42 6.26 2.63 -6.15
CA ILE A 42 5.78 2.05 -4.89
C ILE A 42 6.70 2.44 -3.72
N LEU A 43 8.01 2.26 -3.88
CA LEU A 43 8.99 2.60 -2.84
C LEU A 43 9.02 4.10 -2.54
N GLN A 44 8.84 4.94 -3.56
CA GLN A 44 8.73 6.38 -3.40
C GLN A 44 7.47 6.76 -2.61
N ALA A 45 6.31 6.22 -2.97
CA ALA A 45 5.07 6.43 -2.23
C ALA A 45 5.21 5.98 -0.77
N LEU A 46 5.73 4.77 -0.50
CA LEU A 46 5.99 4.29 0.86
C LEU A 46 6.89 5.25 1.66
N ARG A 47 7.82 5.96 1.01
CA ARG A 47 8.66 6.98 1.65
C ARG A 47 7.87 8.24 1.99
N GLU A 48 7.06 8.72 1.06
CA GLU A 48 6.21 9.92 1.22
C GLU A 48 5.20 9.77 2.36
N HIS A 49 4.80 8.53 2.65
CA HIS A 49 3.92 8.23 3.76
C HIS A 49 4.50 8.64 5.13
N HIS A 50 5.83 8.69 5.26
CA HIS A 50 6.53 9.12 6.47
C HIS A 50 6.73 10.64 6.54
N SER A 51 6.41 11.38 5.47
CA SER A 51 6.54 12.83 5.45
C SER A 51 5.49 13.55 6.30
N TYR A 52 4.42 12.86 6.72
CA TYR A 52 3.36 13.42 7.58
C TYR A 52 3.54 12.98 9.04
N PRO A 53 4.10 13.83 9.92
CA PRO A 53 4.28 13.51 11.32
C PRO A 53 2.93 13.42 12.06
N GLY A 54 2.73 12.36 12.85
CA GLY A 54 1.60 12.23 13.78
C GLY A 54 0.54 11.19 13.42
N LEU A 55 0.64 10.52 12.27
CA LEU A 55 -0.20 9.39 11.87
C LEU A 55 0.65 8.14 11.67
N SER A 56 0.05 6.96 11.79
CA SER A 56 0.73 5.72 11.41
C SER A 56 1.02 5.78 9.90
N PRO A 57 2.29 5.78 9.47
CA PRO A 57 2.67 5.96 8.07
C PRO A 57 2.25 4.77 7.19
N HIS A 58 1.84 3.67 7.80
CA HIS A 58 1.19 2.59 7.08
C HIS A 58 0.00 2.09 7.90
N PRO A 59 -1.14 1.79 7.27
CA PRO A 59 -2.25 1.15 7.96
C PRO A 59 -1.93 -0.33 8.19
N GLY A 60 -2.49 -0.92 9.25
CA GLY A 60 -2.49 -2.38 9.45
C GLY A 60 -3.43 -3.12 8.49
N ALA A 61 -4.24 -2.39 7.73
CA ALA A 61 -5.13 -2.92 6.71
C ALA A 61 -4.52 -2.78 5.30
N PRO A 62 -4.98 -3.57 4.31
CA PRO A 62 -4.59 -3.39 2.92
C PRO A 62 -4.95 -2.00 2.38
N PHE A 63 -4.05 -1.40 1.58
CA PHE A 63 -4.22 -0.07 0.98
C PHE A 63 -3.69 -0.04 -0.45
N ASN A 64 -4.13 0.94 -1.24
CA ASN A 64 -3.76 1.04 -2.65
C ASN A 64 -2.75 2.16 -2.88
N ILE A 65 -1.69 1.87 -3.65
CA ILE A 65 -0.72 2.86 -4.14
C ILE A 65 -1.02 3.15 -5.62
N PRO A 66 -0.93 4.42 -6.06
CA PRO A 66 -0.52 5.63 -5.31
C PRO A 66 -1.66 6.35 -4.56
N ASN A 67 -2.89 5.82 -4.56
CA ASN A 67 -4.07 6.51 -4.02
C ASN A 67 -4.12 6.64 -2.47
N TRP A 68 -3.08 6.23 -1.75
CA TRP A 68 -3.06 6.33 -0.29
C TRP A 68 -2.69 7.76 0.13
N THR A 69 -3.65 8.47 0.72
CA THR A 69 -3.51 9.88 1.13
C THR A 69 -3.14 10.04 2.61
N GLY A 70 -2.73 8.97 3.29
CA GLY A 70 -2.43 8.98 4.73
C GLY A 70 -3.66 9.14 5.64
N LEU A 71 -4.83 9.42 5.08
CA LEU A 71 -6.07 9.58 5.81
C LEU A 71 -6.82 8.23 5.87
N PRO A 72 -7.32 7.81 7.04
CA PRO A 72 -7.99 6.52 7.22
C PRO A 72 -9.26 6.34 6.38
N GLN A 73 -9.75 7.41 5.74
CA GLN A 73 -11.01 7.47 4.99
C GLN A 73 -11.03 6.71 3.65
N PHE A 74 -9.91 6.17 3.18
CA PHE A 74 -9.88 5.29 1.99
C PHE A 74 -9.10 3.99 2.21
N SER A 75 -9.02 3.49 3.45
CA SER A 75 -8.67 2.09 3.66
C SER A 75 -9.80 1.24 3.07
N ALA A 76 -9.47 0.16 2.35
CA ALA A 76 -10.41 -0.67 1.58
C ALA A 76 -11.60 -1.27 2.39
N ALA A 77 -11.71 -1.00 3.69
CA ALA A 77 -12.89 -1.24 4.51
C ALA A 77 -14.14 -0.46 4.05
N ALA A 78 -14.00 0.70 3.39
CA ALA A 78 -15.16 1.47 2.91
C ALA A 78 -15.90 0.84 1.71
N LEU A 79 -15.28 -0.10 0.98
CA LEU A 79 -15.89 -0.77 -0.18
C LEU A 79 -16.52 -2.14 0.14
N LEU A 80 -16.23 -2.73 1.32
CA LEU A 80 -16.77 -4.03 1.73
C LEU A 80 -17.83 -3.93 2.85
N GLY A 81 -18.15 -2.72 3.33
CA GLY A 81 -19.09 -2.49 4.44
C GLY A 81 -20.43 -1.88 4.06
N GLY A 82 -20.83 -1.93 2.79
CA GLY A 82 -22.08 -1.33 2.29
C GLY A 82 -23.18 -2.35 1.95
N ALA A 83 -23.23 -3.50 2.65
CA ALA A 83 -24.36 -4.42 2.57
C ALA A 83 -24.56 -5.12 3.92
N ALA A 84 -25.20 -4.41 4.85
CA ALA A 84 -25.91 -5.04 5.95
C ALA A 84 -27.14 -4.19 6.25
N LEU A 85 -28.26 -4.64 5.65
CA LEU A 85 -29.68 -4.45 5.99
C LEU A 85 -30.21 -3.02 6.13
#